data_AF-A0A4Y8BSX3-F1
#
_entry.id   AF-A0A4Y8BSX3-F1
#
_cell.length_a   1.000
_cell.length_b   1.000
_cell.length_c   1.000
_cell.angle_alpha   90.00
_cell.angle_beta   90.00
_cell.angle_gamma   90.00
#
_symmetry.space_group_name_H-M   'P 1'
#
loop_
_entity.id
_entity.type
_entity.pdbx_description
1 polymer ?
#
loop_
_entity_poly.entity_id
_entity_poly.type
_entity_poly.pdbx_seq_one_letter_code
_entity_poly.pdbx_strand_id
1 'polypeptide(L)'
;MKILLCLFISVLALKALVIENFRTDLYSKSTINALKKIEMTLEFEGQNLEQNSAKIKDSINTVISSFFYEDIFTELGKNKFKETLIKFINKKYKLQIKNIYFISLNGVKEFDLEEFKRFLQNIDEKNEIKGTKPKEEIQKMQKNQPFKIKQIDTLFQDENGSDDINLPSLKEKLNEQILKQLENNQSVEKNSTGFDIKFDPTN
;
A
#
# COMPACT_ATOMS: atom_id res chain seq x y z
N MET A 1 15.79 -18.69 -47.63
CA MET A 1 15.81 -17.37 -46.94
C MET A 1 14.68 -17.15 -45.93
N LYS A 2 13.47 -17.72 -46.10
CA LYS A 2 12.36 -17.49 -45.14
C LYS A 2 12.58 -18.10 -43.74
N ILE A 3 13.24 -19.26 -43.64
CA ILE A 3 13.57 -19.89 -42.34
C ILE A 3 14.59 -19.09 -41.53
N LEU A 4 15.53 -18.40 -42.18
CA LEU A 4 16.52 -17.56 -41.48
C LEU A 4 15.87 -16.31 -40.87
N LEU A 5 14.80 -15.79 -41.50
CA LEU A 5 14.06 -14.63 -41.03
C LEU A 5 13.20 -14.95 -39.78
N CYS A 6 12.59 -16.14 -39.72
CA CYS A 6 11.81 -16.56 -38.54
C CYS A 6 12.68 -16.75 -37.28
N LEU A 7 13.93 -17.21 -37.45
CA LEU A 7 14.85 -17.37 -36.33
C LEU A 7 15.27 -16.01 -35.75
N PHE A 8 15.41 -14.99 -36.60
CA PHE A 8 15.78 -13.63 -36.20
C PHE A 8 14.67 -12.93 -35.40
N ILE A 9 13.40 -13.17 -35.73
CA ILE A 9 12.25 -12.50 -35.07
C ILE A 9 12.09 -12.95 -33.61
N SER A 10 12.44 -14.19 -33.26
CA SER A 10 12.34 -14.64 -31.85
C SER A 10 13.38 -14.03 -30.91
N VAL A 11 14.48 -13.47 -31.45
CA VAL A 11 15.62 -12.96 -30.67
C VAL A 11 15.40 -11.51 -30.20
N LEU A 12 14.40 -10.81 -30.72
CA LEU A 12 14.29 -9.35 -30.60
C LEU A 12 13.29 -8.83 -29.56
N ALA A 13 12.52 -9.68 -28.89
CA ALA A 13 11.62 -9.24 -27.83
C ALA A 13 12.36 -9.15 -26.48
N LEU A 14 13.30 -8.21 -26.35
CA LEU A 14 13.71 -7.72 -25.03
C LEU A 14 12.52 -6.98 -24.43
N LYS A 15 11.72 -7.70 -23.65
CA LYS A 15 10.58 -7.13 -22.94
C LYS A 15 10.95 -6.96 -21.48
N ALA A 16 10.86 -5.74 -21.00
CA ALA A 16 11.07 -5.44 -19.59
C ALA A 16 9.93 -6.05 -18.76
N LEU A 17 10.26 -6.58 -17.59
CA LEU A 17 9.27 -6.99 -16.58
C LEU A 17 9.31 -5.99 -15.44
N VAL A 18 8.18 -5.38 -15.14
CA VAL A 18 8.02 -4.50 -13.96
C VAL A 18 7.32 -5.27 -12.85
N ILE A 19 7.90 -5.25 -11.65
CA ILE A 19 7.29 -5.72 -10.42
C ILE A 19 6.95 -4.50 -9.59
N GLU A 20 5.68 -4.12 -9.57
CA GLU A 20 5.17 -2.93 -8.91
C GLU A 20 4.80 -3.20 -7.45
N ASN A 21 5.01 -2.20 -6.60
CA ASN A 21 4.50 -2.13 -5.23
C ASN A 21 4.81 -3.38 -4.39
N PHE A 22 6.00 -3.96 -4.58
CA PHE A 22 6.44 -5.09 -3.79
C PHE A 22 6.67 -4.64 -2.34
N ARG A 23 5.89 -5.21 -1.41
CA ARG A 23 5.96 -4.89 0.02
C ARG A 23 6.53 -6.05 0.81
N THR A 24 7.45 -5.75 1.71
CA THR A 24 8.02 -6.72 2.64
C THR A 24 8.53 -6.02 3.90
N ASP A 25 8.83 -6.81 4.93
CA ASP A 25 9.40 -6.36 6.19
C ASP A 25 10.88 -6.75 6.26
N LEU A 26 11.72 -5.80 6.65
CA LEU A 26 13.17 -5.99 6.78
C LEU A 26 13.63 -5.76 8.22
N TYR A 27 14.61 -6.53 8.66
CA TYR A 27 15.26 -6.32 9.95
C TYR A 27 16.02 -5.00 9.96
N SER A 28 15.85 -4.23 11.02
CA SER A 28 16.58 -2.98 11.28
C SER A 28 17.82 -3.27 12.13
N LYS A 29 18.97 -2.69 11.77
CA LYS A 29 20.18 -2.69 12.61
C LYS A 29 20.08 -1.72 13.78
N SER A 30 19.32 -0.63 13.61
CA SER A 30 19.21 0.45 14.59
C SER A 30 18.37 0.10 15.83
N THR A 31 17.57 -0.97 15.79
CA THR A 31 16.74 -1.38 16.92
C THR A 31 16.65 -2.89 16.95
N ILE A 32 16.96 -3.48 18.12
CA ILE A 32 16.97 -4.94 18.31
C ILE A 32 15.58 -5.49 17.95
N ASN A 33 15.56 -6.44 17.02
CA ASN A 33 14.35 -7.15 16.56
C ASN A 33 13.25 -6.27 15.95
N ALA A 34 13.57 -5.04 15.53
CA ALA A 34 12.58 -4.22 14.83
C ALA A 34 12.51 -4.60 13.35
N LEU A 35 11.32 -4.98 12.90
CA LEU A 35 10.98 -5.09 11.49
C LEU A 35 10.48 -3.74 10.99
N LYS A 36 11.01 -3.29 9.86
CA LYS A 36 10.57 -2.08 9.17
C LYS A 36 10.01 -2.44 7.80
N LYS A 37 8.82 -1.94 7.52
CA LYS A 37 8.14 -2.19 6.25
C LYS A 37 8.75 -1.34 5.14
N ILE A 38 8.97 -1.96 3.99
CA ILE A 38 9.38 -1.28 2.76
C ILE A 38 8.40 -1.56 1.63
N GLU A 39 8.37 -0.65 0.68
CA GLU A 39 7.72 -0.82 -0.62
C GLU A 39 8.72 -0.48 -1.72
N MET A 40 8.77 -1.30 -2.76
CA MET A 40 9.67 -1.08 -3.89
C MET A 40 9.04 -1.50 -5.21
N THR A 41 9.39 -0.76 -6.25
CA THR A 41 9.10 -1.13 -7.64
C THR A 41 10.41 -1.42 -8.34
N LEU A 42 10.48 -2.59 -8.99
CA LEU A 42 11.66 -3.05 -9.71
C LEU A 42 11.33 -3.24 -11.19
N GLU A 43 12.26 -2.87 -12.06
CA GLU A 43 12.23 -3.21 -13.48
C GLU A 43 13.38 -4.17 -13.80
N PHE A 44 13.06 -5.21 -14.57
CA PHE A 44 13.99 -6.25 -14.99
C PHE A 44 14.13 -6.24 -16.50
N GLU A 45 15.37 -6.20 -16.99
CA GLU A 45 15.69 -6.40 -18.40
C GLU A 45 16.19 -7.82 -18.65
N GLY A 46 15.66 -8.49 -19.67
CA GLY A 46 16.07 -9.84 -20.03
C GLY A 46 15.14 -10.50 -21.03
N GLN A 47 15.37 -11.79 -21.28
CA GLN A 47 14.54 -12.60 -22.19
C GLN A 47 13.57 -13.48 -21.39
N ASN A 48 12.36 -13.65 -21.92
CA ASN A 48 11.33 -14.53 -21.37
C ASN A 48 10.98 -14.26 -19.88
N LEU A 49 11.05 -13.00 -19.46
CA LEU A 49 10.86 -12.63 -18.04
C LEU A 49 9.39 -12.72 -17.61
N GLU A 50 8.46 -12.27 -18.45
CA GLU A 50 7.02 -12.30 -18.14
C GLU A 50 6.52 -13.73 -17.87
N GLN A 51 6.93 -14.70 -18.70
CA GLN A 51 6.58 -16.11 -18.54
C GLN A 51 7.16 -16.73 -17.26
N ASN A 52 8.19 -16.10 -16.69
CA ASN A 52 8.87 -16.56 -15.48
C ASN A 52 8.69 -15.60 -14.29
N SER A 53 7.68 -14.72 -14.35
CA SER A 53 7.44 -13.70 -13.32
C SER A 53 7.30 -14.28 -11.90
N ALA A 54 6.67 -15.45 -11.75
CA ALA A 54 6.56 -16.14 -10.46
C ALA A 54 7.94 -16.50 -9.86
N LYS A 55 8.87 -17.01 -10.68
CA LYS A 55 10.24 -17.35 -10.26
C LYS A 55 11.04 -16.10 -9.87
N ILE A 56 10.81 -15.00 -10.58
CA ILE A 56 11.44 -13.71 -10.28
C ILE A 56 10.90 -13.17 -8.94
N LYS A 57 9.58 -13.20 -8.72
CA LYS A 57 8.96 -12.82 -7.43
C LYS A 57 9.46 -13.66 -6.26
N ASP A 58 9.56 -14.98 -6.41
CA ASP A 58 10.16 -15.86 -5.39
C ASP A 58 11.61 -15.47 -5.07
N SER A 59 12.38 -15.14 -6.11
CA SER A 59 13.77 -14.73 -5.95
C SER A 59 13.90 -13.40 -5.22
N ILE A 60 13.01 -12.43 -5.51
CA ILE A 60 12.96 -11.16 -4.77
C ILE A 60 12.69 -11.46 -3.29
N ASN A 61 11.63 -12.21 -2.98
CA ASN A 61 11.26 -12.60 -1.60
C ASN A 61 12.43 -13.25 -0.85
N THR A 62 13.15 -14.15 -1.52
CA THR A 62 14.26 -14.90 -0.90
C THR A 62 15.49 -14.02 -0.67
N VAL A 63 15.83 -13.18 -1.64
CA VAL A 63 17.07 -12.39 -1.58
C VAL A 63 16.89 -11.18 -0.67
N ILE A 64 15.75 -10.49 -0.75
CA ILE A 64 15.49 -9.27 0.03
C ILE A 64 15.54 -9.54 1.54
N SER A 65 15.11 -10.71 1.99
CA SER A 65 15.13 -11.10 3.42
C SER A 65 16.53 -11.23 4.02
N SER A 66 17.57 -11.28 3.18
CA SER A 66 18.97 -11.29 3.64
C SER A 66 19.58 -9.89 3.82
N PHE A 67 18.83 -8.84 3.47
CA PHE A 67 19.27 -7.45 3.58
C PHE A 67 18.66 -6.81 4.82
N PHE A 68 19.45 -5.95 5.48
CA PHE A 68 18.93 -5.07 6.50
C PHE A 68 18.25 -3.85 5.89
N TYR A 69 17.28 -3.31 6.61
CA TYR A 69 16.55 -2.10 6.24
C TYR A 69 17.52 -0.95 5.91
N GLU A 70 18.50 -0.66 6.75
CA GLU A 70 19.40 0.47 6.53
C GLU A 70 20.29 0.29 5.29
N ASP A 71 20.69 -0.96 4.99
CA ASP A 71 21.59 -1.25 3.89
C ASP A 71 20.92 -1.05 2.53
N ILE A 72 19.65 -1.47 2.37
CA ILE A 72 18.96 -1.45 1.07
C ILE A 72 18.75 -0.02 0.53
N PHE A 73 18.75 1.00 1.40
CA PHE A 73 18.61 2.40 0.97
C PHE A 73 19.92 3.01 0.47
N THR A 74 21.07 2.40 0.76
CA THR A 74 22.38 2.89 0.29
C THR A 74 22.64 2.46 -1.16
N GLU A 75 23.46 3.22 -1.89
CA GLU A 75 23.87 2.84 -3.24
C GLU A 75 24.59 1.48 -3.27
N LEU A 76 25.52 1.27 -2.32
CA LEU A 76 26.26 0.01 -2.18
C LEU A 76 25.32 -1.17 -1.91
N GLY A 77 24.34 -1.00 -1.02
CA GLY A 77 23.36 -2.03 -0.71
C GLY A 77 22.44 -2.34 -1.89
N LYS A 78 21.99 -1.33 -2.64
CA LYS A 78 21.21 -1.53 -3.88
C LYS A 78 22.00 -2.32 -4.91
N ASN A 79 23.27 -1.98 -5.14
CA ASN A 79 24.12 -2.70 -6.09
C ASN A 79 24.35 -4.14 -5.65
N LYS A 80 24.66 -4.36 -4.37
CA LYS A 80 24.81 -5.71 -3.80
C LYS A 80 23.51 -6.53 -3.91
N PHE A 81 22.35 -5.92 -3.68
CA PHE A 81 21.05 -6.57 -3.88
C PHE A 81 20.86 -7.00 -5.33
N LYS A 82 21.07 -6.10 -6.30
CA LYS A 82 20.94 -6.40 -7.73
C LYS A 82 21.85 -7.57 -8.13
N GLU A 83 23.12 -7.52 -7.77
CA GLU A 83 24.06 -8.60 -8.09
C GLU A 83 23.67 -9.93 -7.45
N THR A 84 23.26 -9.91 -6.18
CA THR A 84 22.86 -11.11 -5.45
C THR A 84 21.61 -11.72 -6.08
N LEU A 85 20.64 -10.88 -6.45
CA LEU A 85 19.40 -11.30 -7.09
C LEU A 85 19.64 -11.90 -8.47
N ILE A 86 20.46 -11.27 -9.31
CA ILE A 86 20.86 -11.80 -10.62
C ILE A 86 21.54 -13.16 -10.47
N LYS A 87 22.52 -13.28 -9.56
CA LYS A 87 23.24 -14.52 -9.29
C LYS A 87 22.29 -15.63 -8.81
N PHE A 88 21.36 -15.31 -7.91
CA PHE A 88 20.39 -16.26 -7.37
C PHE A 88 19.43 -16.77 -8.46
N ILE A 89 18.82 -15.86 -9.23
CA ILE A 89 17.89 -16.18 -10.32
C ILE A 89 18.58 -17.10 -11.35
N ASN A 90 19.79 -16.75 -11.77
CA ASN A 90 20.55 -17.56 -12.72
C ASN A 90 20.88 -18.94 -12.13
N LYS A 91 21.39 -19.00 -10.90
CA LYS A 91 21.78 -20.27 -10.28
C LYS A 91 20.60 -21.24 -10.10
N LYS A 92 19.48 -20.74 -9.54
CA LYS A 92 18.30 -21.53 -9.17
C LYS A 92 17.41 -21.84 -10.37
N TYR A 93 17.17 -20.88 -11.24
CA TYR A 93 16.15 -20.98 -12.30
C TYR A 93 16.72 -21.01 -13.72
N LYS A 94 18.04 -20.84 -13.89
CA LYS A 94 18.71 -20.75 -15.20
C LYS A 94 18.17 -19.62 -16.08
N LEU A 95 17.67 -18.55 -15.46
CA LEU A 95 17.17 -17.36 -16.14
C LEU A 95 18.27 -16.30 -16.19
N GLN A 96 18.51 -15.73 -17.37
CA GLN A 96 19.47 -14.65 -17.56
C GLN A 96 18.77 -13.30 -17.41
N ILE A 97 19.16 -12.57 -16.37
CA ILE A 97 18.77 -11.17 -16.14
C ILE A 97 19.93 -10.30 -16.60
N LYS A 98 19.66 -9.35 -17.50
CA LYS A 98 20.65 -8.40 -17.99
C LYS A 98 20.89 -7.29 -16.98
N ASN A 99 19.82 -6.62 -16.56
CA ASN A 99 19.86 -5.52 -15.61
C ASN A 99 18.62 -5.55 -14.69
N ILE A 100 18.78 -4.92 -13.52
CA ILE A 100 17.69 -4.65 -12.57
C ILE A 100 17.77 -3.18 -12.16
N TYR A 101 16.63 -2.49 -12.21
CA TYR A 101 16.50 -1.09 -11.82
C TYR A 101 15.53 -0.99 -10.65
N PHE A 102 15.90 -0.18 -9.66
CA PHE A 102 14.94 0.30 -8.67
C PHE A 102 14.24 1.50 -9.30
N ILE A 103 12.95 1.36 -9.57
CA ILE A 103 12.11 2.47 -10.01
C ILE A 103 11.67 3.30 -8.80
N SER A 104 11.34 2.63 -7.70
CA SER A 104 11.08 3.26 -6.40
C SER A 104 11.53 2.36 -5.25
N LEU A 105 11.87 2.97 -4.12
CA LEU A 105 12.15 2.29 -2.85
C LEU A 105 11.83 3.24 -1.70
N ASN A 106 10.82 2.88 -0.91
CA ASN A 106 10.29 3.69 0.18
C ASN A 106 10.20 2.89 1.47
N GLY A 107 10.45 3.54 2.60
CA GLY A 107 10.04 3.01 3.90
C GLY A 107 8.57 3.29 4.11
N VAL A 108 7.78 2.28 4.47
CA VAL A 108 6.37 2.45 4.81
C VAL A 108 6.31 2.72 6.30
N LYS A 109 6.20 4.00 6.68
CA LYS A 109 5.87 4.37 8.06
C LYS A 109 4.41 4.02 8.29
N GLU A 110 4.13 3.26 9.35
CA GLU A 110 2.77 3.18 9.87
C GLU A 110 2.35 4.57 10.34
N PHE A 111 1.09 4.92 10.10
CA PHE A 111 0.55 6.21 10.52
C PHE A 111 0.58 6.30 12.05
N ASP A 112 1.42 7.19 12.57
CA ASP A 112 1.52 7.41 14.00
C ASP A 112 0.35 8.27 14.48
N LEU A 113 -0.66 7.61 15.06
CA LEU A 113 -1.83 8.25 15.65
C LEU A 113 -1.45 9.26 16.75
N GLU A 114 -0.34 9.04 17.47
CA GLU A 114 0.14 9.96 18.50
C GLU A 114 0.82 11.18 17.89
N GLU A 115 1.60 11.01 16.82
CA GLU A 115 2.12 12.13 16.03
C GLU A 115 0.97 12.97 15.46
N PHE A 116 -0.07 12.33 14.94
CA PHE A 116 -1.27 13.00 14.45
C PHE A 116 -2.04 13.73 15.56
N LYS A 117 -2.23 13.12 16.74
CA LYS A 117 -2.85 13.78 17.90
C LYS A 117 -2.06 15.01 18.34
N ARG A 118 -0.73 14.91 18.43
CA ARG A 118 0.14 16.05 18.76
C ARG A 118 0.04 17.15 17.71
N PHE A 119 -0.04 16.79 16.44
CA PHE A 119 -0.26 17.76 15.37
C PHE A 119 -1.59 18.52 15.55
N LEU A 120 -2.69 17.82 15.86
CA LEU A 120 -3.98 18.46 16.13
C LEU A 120 -3.94 19.39 17.36
N GLN A 121 -3.36 18.94 18.47
CA GLN A 121 -3.21 19.75 19.68
C GLN A 121 -2.42 21.04 19.43
N ASN A 122 -1.34 20.97 18.65
CA ASN A 122 -0.55 22.15 18.27
C ASN A 122 -1.32 23.12 17.38
N ILE A 123 -2.34 22.68 16.64
CA ILE A 123 -3.22 23.58 15.86
C ILE A 123 -4.18 24.29 16.80
N ASP A 124 -4.78 23.57 17.75
CA ASP A 124 -5.72 24.13 18.71
C ASP A 124 -5.04 25.16 19.64
N GLU A 125 -3.82 24.86 20.12
CA GLU A 125 -3.03 25.76 20.96
C GLU A 125 -2.58 27.04 20.23
N LYS A 126 -2.38 26.97 18.91
CA LYS A 126 -1.97 28.14 18.10
C LYS A 126 -3.14 29.08 17.77
N ASN A 127 -4.38 28.64 18.00
CA ASN A 127 -5.59 29.44 17.79
C ASN A 127 -6.05 30.21 19.05
N GLU A 128 -5.38 30.06 20.19
CA GLU A 128 -5.69 30.82 21.41
C GLU A 128 -5.05 32.22 21.47
N ILE A 129 -4.26 32.63 20.46
CA ILE A 129 -3.74 34.01 20.38
C ILE A 129 -4.39 34.75 19.21
N LYS A 130 -5.35 35.60 19.59
CA LYS A 130 -6.11 36.61 18.83
C LYS A 130 -7.46 36.14 18.30
N GLY A 131 -8.48 36.45 19.08
CA GLY A 131 -9.84 36.54 18.61
C GLY A 131 -9.95 37.45 17.39
N THR A 132 -10.15 36.85 16.22
CA THR A 132 -10.93 37.42 15.12
C THR A 132 -11.52 36.26 14.32
N LYS A 133 -12.81 36.31 14.08
CA LYS A 133 -13.69 35.24 13.56
C LYS A 133 -13.14 34.59 12.28
N PRO A 134 -12.94 33.26 12.22
CA PRO A 134 -12.63 32.56 10.97
C PRO A 134 -13.94 32.19 10.26
N LYS A 135 -14.57 33.13 9.57
CA LYS A 135 -15.68 32.83 8.65
C LYS A 135 -15.45 33.25 7.19
N GLU A 136 -14.32 33.85 6.84
CA GLU A 136 -14.13 34.39 5.48
C GLU A 136 -12.97 33.80 4.67
N GLU A 137 -12.10 32.96 5.24
CA GLU A 137 -10.99 32.35 4.46
C GLU A 137 -11.26 30.95 3.91
N ILE A 138 -12.29 30.23 4.40
CA ILE A 138 -12.65 28.90 3.88
C ILE A 138 -13.30 28.98 2.48
N GLN A 139 -13.82 30.15 2.07
CA GLN A 139 -14.49 30.29 0.76
C GLN A 139 -13.54 30.52 -0.44
N LYS A 140 -12.23 30.72 -0.23
CA LYS A 140 -11.29 30.99 -1.35
C LYS A 140 -10.50 29.78 -1.86
N MET A 141 -10.65 28.60 -1.25
CA MET A 141 -10.03 27.35 -1.75
C MET A 141 -11.01 26.31 -2.31
N GLN A 142 -12.30 26.67 -2.50
CA GLN A 142 -13.25 25.85 -3.26
C GLN A 142 -13.49 26.43 -4.65
N LYS A 143 -12.45 26.43 -5.48
CA LYS A 143 -12.63 26.57 -6.92
C LYS A 143 -11.55 25.79 -7.65
N ASN A 144 -11.65 24.46 -7.61
CA ASN A 144 -11.43 23.56 -8.75
C ASN A 144 -11.68 22.09 -8.35
N GLN A 145 -12.83 21.58 -8.82
CA GLN A 145 -13.26 20.18 -8.99
C GLN A 145 -13.81 19.40 -7.77
N PRO A 146 -14.82 18.53 -7.98
CA PRO A 146 -15.86 18.29 -6.99
C PRO A 146 -15.72 16.91 -6.33
N PHE A 147 -15.48 16.88 -5.02
CA PHE A 147 -15.79 15.70 -4.22
C PHE A 147 -17.21 15.88 -3.66
N LYS A 148 -18.19 15.10 -4.14
CA LYS A 148 -19.55 15.07 -3.59
C LYS A 148 -19.49 14.37 -2.22
N ILE A 149 -19.39 15.14 -1.14
CA ILE A 149 -19.80 14.69 0.19
C ILE A 149 -21.09 15.44 0.54
N LYS A 150 -22.22 14.89 0.11
CA LYS A 150 -23.51 15.25 0.70
C LYS A 150 -23.80 14.21 1.76
N GLN A 151 -23.37 14.45 3.00
CA GLN A 151 -23.90 13.88 4.26
C GLN A 151 -22.90 14.15 5.40
N ILE A 152 -22.78 15.41 5.82
CA ILE A 152 -22.24 15.72 7.17
C ILE A 152 -23.08 16.82 7.83
N ASP A 153 -23.77 17.66 7.03
CA ASP A 153 -24.59 18.76 7.54
C ASP A 153 -25.82 18.34 8.38
N THR A 154 -26.25 17.09 8.32
CA THR A 154 -27.39 16.59 9.14
C THR A 154 -27.01 16.12 10.54
N LEU A 155 -25.72 16.16 10.94
CA LEU A 155 -25.31 15.69 12.27
C LEU A 155 -25.23 16.79 13.34
N PHE A 156 -25.43 18.05 12.98
CA PHE A 156 -25.26 19.21 13.87
C PHE A 156 -26.45 20.17 13.88
N GLN A 157 -27.59 19.80 13.29
CA GLN A 157 -28.82 20.54 13.50
C GLN A 157 -29.62 19.87 14.61
N ASP A 158 -29.40 20.33 15.84
CA ASP A 158 -30.49 20.57 16.77
C ASP A 158 -30.10 21.76 17.66
N GLU A 159 -30.94 22.80 17.59
CA GLU A 159 -30.89 23.97 18.45
C GLU A 159 -31.31 23.56 19.87
N ASN A 160 -30.42 23.73 20.84
CA ASN A 160 -30.61 24.49 22.08
C ASN A 160 -29.47 24.16 23.06
N GLY A 161 -28.91 25.21 23.65
CA GLY A 161 -27.67 25.15 24.41
C GLY A 161 -27.73 24.29 25.68
N SER A 162 -26.71 23.45 25.81
CA SER A 162 -26.00 23.16 27.07
C SER A 162 -24.76 22.35 26.73
N ASP A 163 -23.60 22.79 27.23
CA ASP A 163 -22.32 22.12 27.12
C ASP A 163 -22.35 20.77 27.85
N ASP A 164 -22.59 19.69 27.13
CA ASP A 164 -22.11 18.34 27.49
C ASP A 164 -22.34 17.37 26.32
N ILE A 165 -21.29 17.14 25.52
CA ILE A 165 -21.31 16.14 24.45
C ILE A 165 -21.06 14.76 25.10
N ASN A 166 -22.13 14.00 25.32
CA ASN A 166 -22.05 12.65 25.89
C ASN A 166 -21.48 11.65 24.84
N LEU A 167 -20.15 11.54 24.82
CA LEU A 167 -19.33 10.71 23.90
C LEU A 167 -19.76 9.23 23.77
N PRO A 168 -20.28 8.55 24.83
CA PRO A 168 -20.92 7.24 24.71
C PRO A 168 -22.06 7.19 23.68
N SER A 169 -22.94 8.19 23.65
CA SER A 169 -24.12 8.19 22.76
C SER A 169 -23.77 8.39 21.28
N LEU A 170 -22.66 9.07 20.98
CA LEU A 170 -22.13 9.20 19.64
C LEU A 170 -21.52 7.90 19.12
N LYS A 171 -20.83 7.14 19.99
CA LYS A 171 -20.29 5.83 19.62
C LYS A 171 -21.40 4.82 19.32
N GLU A 172 -22.48 4.84 20.10
CA GLU A 172 -23.64 3.96 19.86
C GLU A 172 -24.36 4.30 18.55
N LYS A 173 -24.62 5.58 18.29
CA LYS A 173 -25.21 6.02 17.00
C LYS A 173 -24.34 5.69 15.79
N LEU A 174 -23.02 5.80 15.93
CA LEU A 174 -22.07 5.44 14.86
C LEU A 174 -22.04 3.93 14.61
N ASN A 175 -22.04 3.13 15.68
CA ASN A 175 -22.06 1.68 15.58
C ASN A 175 -23.37 1.17 14.97
N GLU A 176 -24.53 1.77 15.31
CA GLU A 176 -25.81 1.42 14.68
C GLU A 176 -25.86 1.77 13.19
N GLN A 177 -25.26 2.91 12.78
CA GLN A 177 -25.17 3.28 11.37
C GLN A 177 -24.24 2.35 10.58
N ILE A 178 -23.11 1.93 11.17
CA ILE A 178 -22.19 0.97 10.56
C ILE A 178 -22.85 -0.40 10.44
N LEU A 179 -23.60 -0.85 11.47
CA LEU A 179 -24.34 -2.12 11.43
C LEU A 179 -25.40 -2.12 10.31
N LYS A 180 -26.20 -1.06 10.19
CA LYS A 180 -27.21 -0.93 9.12
C LYS A 180 -26.61 -0.91 7.71
N GLN A 181 -25.38 -0.42 7.56
CA GLN A 181 -24.67 -0.47 6.27
C GLN A 181 -24.11 -1.87 5.97
N LEU A 182 -23.66 -2.60 6.99
CA LEU A 182 -23.20 -3.98 6.84
C LEU A 182 -24.35 -4.96 6.53
N GLU A 183 -25.52 -4.77 7.15
CA GLU A 183 -26.72 -5.59 6.87
C GLU A 183 -27.25 -5.37 5.44
N ASN A 184 -27.27 -4.12 4.96
CA ASN A 184 -27.70 -3.81 3.59
C ASN A 184 -26.74 -4.37 2.51
N ASN A 185 -25.47 -4.57 2.83
CA ASN A 185 -24.48 -5.14 1.91
C ASN A 185 -24.54 -6.69 1.86
N GLN A 186 -25.07 -7.36 2.89
CA GLN A 186 -25.24 -8.83 2.90
C GLN A 186 -26.51 -9.31 2.18
N SER A 187 -27.46 -8.43 1.88
CA SER A 187 -28.65 -8.75 1.06
C SER A 187 -28.40 -8.76 -0.45
N VAL A 188 -27.21 -8.39 -0.93
CA VAL A 188 -26.88 -8.30 -2.37
C VAL A 188 -26.08 -9.53 -2.87
N GLU A 189 -25.53 -10.35 -1.98
CA GLU A 189 -24.61 -11.47 -2.33
C GLU A 189 -25.25 -12.88 -2.23
N LYS A 190 -26.58 -13.00 -2.26
CA LYS A 190 -27.30 -14.29 -2.16
C LYS A 190 -27.91 -14.82 -3.46
N ASN A 191 -27.45 -14.38 -4.63
CA ASN A 191 -27.84 -14.98 -5.92
C ASN A 191 -26.65 -15.09 -6.88
N SER A 192 -25.85 -16.16 -6.75
CA SER A 192 -24.80 -16.67 -7.68
C SER A 192 -23.59 -17.11 -6.84
N THR A 193 -23.24 -18.38 -6.63
CA THR A 193 -23.28 -19.59 -7.46
C THR A 193 -23.44 -20.84 -6.56
N GLY A 194 -24.15 -21.85 -7.04
CA GLY A 194 -24.40 -23.09 -6.30
C GLY A 194 -23.14 -23.94 -6.13
N PHE A 195 -22.69 -24.07 -4.87
CA PHE A 195 -21.88 -25.19 -4.38
C PHE A 195 -22.23 -25.42 -2.90
N ASP A 196 -23.02 -26.45 -2.61
CA ASP A 196 -23.27 -26.92 -1.26
C ASP A 196 -22.09 -27.78 -0.77
N ILE A 197 -21.32 -27.27 0.20
CA ILE A 197 -20.31 -28.06 0.91
C ILE A 197 -20.96 -28.62 2.17
N LYS A 198 -21.28 -29.92 2.17
CA LYS A 198 -21.65 -30.66 3.39
C LYS A 198 -20.40 -30.91 4.23
N PHE A 199 -20.39 -30.41 5.45
CA PHE A 199 -19.41 -30.79 6.47
C PHE A 199 -19.89 -32.06 7.18
N ASP A 200 -19.06 -33.11 7.15
CA ASP A 200 -19.25 -34.35 7.90
C ASP A 200 -18.49 -34.24 9.24
N PRO A 201 -19.17 -34.26 10.40
CA PRO A 201 -18.52 -34.09 11.69
C PRO A 201 -18.18 -35.44 12.33
N THR A 202 -17.11 -36.09 11.87
CA THR A 202 -16.36 -37.05 12.70
C THR A 202 -14.87 -37.00 12.38
N ASN A 203 -14.11 -36.28 13.21
CA ASN A 203 -12.80 -36.71 13.69
C ASN A 203 -12.40 -35.93 14.94
#